data_AF-A0A6G0SNU5-F1
#
_entry.id   AF-A0A6G0SNU5-F1
#
_cell.length_a   1.000
_cell.length_b   1.000
_cell.length_c   1.000
_cell.angle_alpha   90.00
_cell.angle_beta   90.00
_cell.angle_gamma   90.00
#
_symmetry.space_group_name_H-M   'P 1'
#
loop_
_entity.id
_entity.type
_entity.pdbx_description
1 polymer ?
#
loop_
_entity_poly.entity_id
_entity_poly.type
_entity_poly.pdbx_seq_one_letter_code
_entity_poly.pdbx_strand_id
1 'polypeptide(L)'
;MLRRATLQIRGYIFLQPEHVDGLTEYPFYASVTALTSETATIRSLGLDDPITCNINTDMARTLTVSKAEATRTRQRQLLRQAAWTESAARFWYGQVVGMDGRLARLQLEDLVVHVKPARLTPVAPVVALLLFGVPLHASMTRDGLTDMQTTILARILDGTDGAPASNDIPTILNGLVQPSDMPAGRWTRSWIDSRTGDQCTFQLQNVVDYAFVVDGNQPAPTALRLSVGPSFYRVQGDSAPRAGAANSRR
;
A
#
# COMPACT_ATOMS: atom_id res chain seq x y z
N MET A 1 -28.41 -11.83 14.60
CA MET A 1 -27.30 -11.72 15.57
C MET A 1 -26.04 -12.28 14.95
N LEU A 2 -25.05 -11.45 14.62
CA LEU A 2 -23.72 -11.93 14.18
C LEU A 2 -22.94 -12.36 15.42
N ARG A 3 -22.65 -13.66 15.57
CA ARG A 3 -21.75 -14.18 16.60
C ARG A 3 -20.39 -13.50 16.41
N ARG A 4 -19.95 -12.67 17.37
CA ARG A 4 -18.59 -12.14 17.38
C ARG A 4 -17.62 -13.33 17.46
N ALA A 5 -16.58 -13.32 16.62
CA ALA A 5 -15.55 -14.33 16.67
C ALA A 5 -14.83 -14.29 18.02
N THR A 6 -14.58 -15.44 18.62
CA THR A 6 -13.87 -15.57 19.89
C THR A 6 -12.44 -16.04 19.65
N LEU A 7 -11.50 -15.51 20.43
CA LEU A 7 -10.10 -15.93 20.36
C LEU A 7 -9.98 -17.37 20.86
N GLN A 8 -9.38 -18.24 20.04
CA GLN A 8 -9.17 -19.65 20.32
C GLN A 8 -8.10 -20.21 19.38
N ILE A 9 -7.51 -21.35 19.75
CA ILE A 9 -6.58 -22.09 18.87
C ILE A 9 -7.34 -22.49 17.59
N ARG A 10 -6.68 -22.36 16.42
CA ARG A 10 -7.27 -22.45 15.07
C ARG A 10 -8.32 -21.38 14.76
N GLY A 11 -8.49 -20.39 15.63
CA GLY A 11 -9.20 -19.15 15.34
C GLY A 11 -8.43 -18.28 14.35
N TYR A 12 -9.07 -17.20 13.90
CA TYR A 12 -8.53 -16.30 12.90
C TYR A 12 -8.53 -14.86 13.43
N ILE A 13 -7.51 -14.11 13.05
CA ILE A 13 -7.36 -12.70 13.37
C ILE A 13 -6.96 -11.91 12.12
N PHE A 14 -7.23 -10.61 12.14
CA PHE A 14 -6.76 -9.65 11.15
C PHE A 14 -5.83 -8.65 11.82
N LEU A 15 -4.63 -8.50 11.27
CA LEU A 15 -3.57 -7.68 11.84
C LEU A 15 -3.20 -6.57 10.87
N GLN A 16 -3.06 -5.37 11.40
CA GLN A 16 -2.27 -4.32 10.80
C GLN A 16 -0.79 -4.50 11.16
N PRO A 17 0.15 -4.05 10.31
CA PRO A 17 1.59 -4.19 10.56
C PRO A 17 2.08 -3.67 11.92
N GLU A 18 1.51 -2.58 12.42
CA GLU A 18 1.84 -1.99 13.73
C GLU A 18 1.56 -2.92 14.93
N HIS A 19 0.70 -3.94 14.79
CA HIS A 19 0.48 -4.94 15.84
C HIS A 19 1.62 -5.96 15.96
N VAL A 20 2.52 -5.98 14.97
CA VAL A 20 3.63 -6.95 14.86
C VAL A 20 4.92 -6.22 14.49
N ASP A 21 5.10 -4.99 14.99
CA ASP A 21 6.31 -4.17 14.82
C ASP A 21 6.76 -4.02 13.35
N GLY A 22 5.80 -4.00 12.41
CA GLY A 22 6.08 -3.85 10.99
C GLY A 22 6.73 -5.08 10.35
N LEU A 23 6.58 -6.28 10.91
CA LEU A 23 7.06 -7.53 10.28
C LEU A 23 6.51 -7.75 8.87
N THR A 24 5.39 -7.10 8.52
CA THR A 24 4.81 -7.11 7.17
C THR A 24 4.65 -5.68 6.67
N GLU A 25 4.69 -5.49 5.35
CA GLU A 25 4.40 -4.19 4.76
C GLU A 25 2.92 -3.83 4.82
N TYR A 26 2.04 -4.81 4.60
CA TYR A 26 0.59 -4.61 4.52
C TYR A 26 -0.18 -5.38 5.59
N PRO A 27 -1.41 -4.96 5.94
CA PRO A 27 -2.30 -5.73 6.78
C PRO A 27 -2.57 -7.14 6.23
N PHE A 28 -2.70 -8.11 7.13
CA PHE A 28 -2.80 -9.52 6.76
C PHE A 28 -3.69 -10.32 7.72
N TYR A 29 -4.13 -11.48 7.27
CA TYR A 29 -4.86 -12.44 8.08
C TYR A 29 -3.91 -13.48 8.67
N ALA A 30 -4.18 -13.94 9.88
CA ALA A 30 -3.41 -15.00 10.53
C ALA A 30 -4.32 -16.02 11.22
N SER A 31 -3.82 -17.24 11.40
CA SER A 31 -4.42 -18.24 12.28
C SER A 31 -3.69 -18.30 13.62
N VAL A 32 -4.43 -18.54 14.70
CA VAL A 32 -3.86 -18.73 16.04
C VAL A 32 -3.39 -20.17 16.17
N THR A 33 -2.09 -20.38 16.34
CA THR A 33 -1.47 -21.72 16.41
C THR A 33 -1.25 -22.19 17.85
N ALA A 34 -0.97 -21.26 18.76
CA ALA A 34 -0.89 -21.51 20.20
C ALA A 34 -1.48 -20.34 20.98
N LEU A 35 -1.97 -20.60 22.19
CA LEU A 35 -2.61 -19.59 23.04
C LEU A 35 -2.32 -19.87 24.52
N THR A 36 -1.79 -18.87 25.21
CA THR A 36 -1.63 -18.83 26.66
C THR A 36 -2.45 -17.68 27.25
N SER A 37 -2.38 -17.48 28.57
CA SER A 37 -3.01 -16.33 29.24
C SER A 37 -2.49 -14.98 28.71
N GLU A 38 -1.22 -14.90 28.34
CA GLU A 38 -0.53 -13.65 28.00
C GLU A 38 -0.20 -13.51 26.51
N THR A 39 -0.01 -14.64 25.83
CA THR A 39 0.53 -14.66 24.45
C THR A 39 -0.31 -15.53 23.53
N ALA A 40 -0.59 -15.02 22.34
CA ALA A 40 -1.10 -15.79 21.20
C ALA A 40 0.01 -15.93 20.15
N THR A 41 0.37 -17.16 19.80
CA THR A 41 1.24 -17.43 18.65
C THR A 41 0.38 -17.50 17.40
N ILE A 42 0.79 -16.76 16.37
CA ILE A 42 0.02 -16.57 15.15
C ILE A 42 0.86 -16.95 13.94
N ARG A 43 0.21 -17.42 12.88
CA ARG A 43 0.85 -17.70 11.59
C ARG A 43 0.08 -17.02 10.47
N SER A 44 0.76 -16.24 9.64
CA SER A 44 0.12 -15.51 8.54
C SER A 44 -0.50 -16.45 7.50
N LEU A 45 -1.50 -15.93 6.78
CA LEU A 45 -2.24 -16.64 5.74
C LEU A 45 -2.04 -15.95 4.40
N GLY A 46 -1.66 -16.72 3.38
CA GLY A 46 -1.59 -16.24 2.00
C GLY A 46 -0.45 -15.27 1.70
N LEU A 47 0.55 -15.18 2.58
CA LEU A 47 1.85 -14.62 2.23
C LEU A 47 2.71 -15.74 1.60
N ASP A 48 3.53 -15.39 0.62
CA ASP A 48 4.44 -16.33 -0.03
C ASP A 48 5.45 -16.91 0.96
N ASP A 49 5.96 -16.05 1.85
CA ASP A 49 6.76 -16.43 3.02
C ASP A 49 5.94 -16.25 4.31
N PRO A 50 5.38 -17.33 4.87
CA PRO A 50 4.54 -17.24 6.06
C PRO A 50 5.35 -16.81 7.29
N ILE A 51 4.91 -15.74 7.94
CA ILE A 51 5.48 -15.28 9.20
C ILE A 51 4.81 -15.96 10.38
N THR A 52 5.59 -16.23 11.42
CA THR A 52 5.10 -16.71 12.71
C THR A 52 5.63 -15.80 13.80
N CYS A 53 4.76 -15.24 14.62
CA CYS A 53 5.16 -14.38 15.73
C CYS A 53 4.19 -14.49 16.90
N ASN A 54 4.57 -13.86 18.01
CA ASN A 54 3.80 -13.82 19.23
C ASN A 54 3.21 -12.42 19.42
N ILE A 55 1.94 -12.37 19.78
CA ILE A 55 1.24 -11.13 20.14
C ILE A 55 0.58 -11.26 21.50
N ASN A 56 0.31 -10.14 22.17
CA ASN A 56 -0.41 -10.13 23.43
C ASN A 56 -1.84 -10.69 23.27
N THR A 57 -2.27 -11.55 24.20
CA THR A 57 -3.59 -12.21 24.16
C THR A 57 -4.75 -11.21 24.22
N ASP A 58 -4.66 -10.13 24.99
CA ASP A 58 -5.76 -9.14 25.09
C ASP A 58 -5.91 -8.36 23.80
N MET A 59 -4.79 -7.99 23.16
CA MET A 59 -4.81 -7.45 21.80
C MET A 59 -5.40 -8.46 20.81
N ALA A 60 -4.99 -9.73 20.85
CA ALA A 60 -5.51 -10.75 19.95
C ALA A 60 -7.04 -10.93 20.05
N ARG A 61 -7.63 -10.71 21.24
CA ARG A 61 -9.09 -10.77 21.45
C ARG A 61 -9.86 -9.69 20.69
N THR A 62 -9.27 -8.51 20.46
CA THR A 62 -9.92 -7.41 19.74
C THR A 62 -9.79 -7.55 18.22
N LEU A 63 -8.90 -8.43 17.76
CA LEU A 63 -8.55 -8.61 16.35
C LEU A 63 -9.21 -9.82 15.69
N THR A 64 -10.10 -10.53 16.41
CA THR A 64 -10.72 -11.76 15.94
C THR A 64 -11.63 -11.54 14.74
N VAL A 65 -11.58 -12.48 13.80
CA VAL A 65 -12.39 -12.47 12.59
C VAL A 65 -13.02 -13.83 12.34
N SER A 66 -14.08 -13.85 11.54
CA SER A 66 -14.71 -15.12 11.17
C SER A 66 -13.80 -15.92 10.22
N LYS A 67 -13.92 -17.25 10.24
CA LYS A 67 -13.25 -18.12 9.28
C LYS A 67 -13.58 -17.75 7.83
N ALA A 68 -14.85 -17.47 7.55
CA ALA A 68 -15.30 -17.10 6.21
C ALA A 68 -14.60 -15.82 5.72
N GLU A 69 -14.38 -14.87 6.61
CA GLU A 69 -13.67 -13.64 6.28
C GLU A 69 -12.19 -13.91 5.94
N ALA A 70 -11.48 -14.60 6.84
CA ALA A 70 -10.04 -14.85 6.73
C ALA A 70 -9.65 -15.83 5.61
N THR A 71 -10.55 -16.74 5.21
CA THR A 71 -10.19 -17.79 4.24
C THR A 71 -10.92 -17.70 2.90
N ARG A 72 -12.07 -17.01 2.81
CA ARG A 72 -12.82 -16.92 1.55
C ARG A 72 -12.79 -15.51 0.98
N THR A 73 -13.18 -14.52 1.78
CA THR A 73 -13.41 -13.17 1.22
C THR A 73 -12.14 -12.32 1.21
N ARG A 74 -11.34 -12.40 2.28
CA ARG A 74 -10.09 -11.65 2.51
C ARG A 74 -10.10 -10.17 2.10
N GLN A 75 -11.25 -9.51 2.18
CA GLN A 75 -11.42 -8.19 1.58
C GLN A 75 -10.50 -7.14 2.22
N ARG A 76 -10.21 -7.28 3.53
CA ARG A 76 -9.33 -6.35 4.25
C ARG A 76 -7.84 -6.52 3.90
N GLN A 77 -7.46 -7.53 3.14
CA GLN A 77 -6.08 -7.69 2.67
C GLN A 77 -5.68 -6.57 1.70
N LEU A 78 -6.65 -5.94 1.02
CA LEU A 78 -6.40 -4.80 0.16
C LEU A 78 -6.13 -3.50 0.93
N LEU A 79 -6.39 -3.44 2.24
CA LEU A 79 -6.20 -2.20 3.00
C LEU A 79 -4.76 -1.69 2.87
N ARG A 80 -4.64 -0.37 2.67
CA ARG A 80 -3.40 0.37 2.44
C ARG A 80 -2.66 0.03 1.14
N GLN A 81 -3.14 -0.92 0.33
CA GLN A 81 -2.55 -1.20 -0.97
C GLN A 81 -2.89 -0.12 -1.99
N ALA A 82 -1.92 0.16 -2.85
CA ALA A 82 -2.17 0.84 -4.09
C ALA A 82 -2.91 -0.10 -5.05
N ALA A 83 -3.95 0.41 -5.70
CA ALA A 83 -4.77 -0.38 -6.61
C ALA A 83 -5.33 0.49 -7.73
N TRP A 84 -5.77 -0.16 -8.80
CA TRP A 84 -6.55 0.48 -9.85
C TRP A 84 -7.90 -0.21 -10.07
N THR A 85 -8.83 0.55 -10.63
CA THR A 85 -10.13 0.05 -11.07
C THR A 85 -10.54 0.69 -12.39
N GLU A 86 -11.45 0.04 -13.08
CA GLU A 86 -12.03 0.51 -14.34
C GLU A 86 -13.46 0.97 -14.11
N SER A 87 -13.80 2.19 -14.51
CA SER A 87 -15.17 2.73 -14.44
C SER A 87 -15.40 3.76 -15.53
N ALA A 88 -16.59 3.75 -16.14
CA ALA A 88 -16.97 4.67 -17.22
C ALA A 88 -15.93 4.76 -18.35
N ALA A 89 -15.42 3.60 -18.80
CA ALA A 89 -14.40 3.51 -19.84
C ALA A 89 -13.10 4.28 -19.53
N ARG A 90 -12.73 4.35 -18.25
CA ARG A 90 -11.47 4.94 -17.76
C ARG A 90 -10.87 4.08 -16.66
N PHE A 91 -9.54 4.14 -16.57
CA PHE A 91 -8.80 3.54 -15.46
C PHE A 91 -8.50 4.60 -14.39
N TRP A 92 -8.64 4.19 -13.13
CA TRP A 92 -8.48 5.04 -11.96
C TRP A 92 -7.50 4.39 -11.00
N TYR A 93 -6.51 5.14 -10.53
CA TYR A 93 -5.53 4.67 -9.56
C TYR A 93 -5.78 5.31 -8.20
N GLY A 94 -5.45 4.60 -7.14
CA GLY A 94 -5.57 5.13 -5.80
C GLY A 94 -5.13 4.16 -4.72
N GLN A 95 -5.46 4.53 -3.47
CA GLN A 95 -5.16 3.70 -2.31
C GLN A 95 -6.43 3.21 -1.65
N VAL A 96 -6.46 1.95 -1.22
CA VAL A 96 -7.56 1.46 -0.41
C VAL A 96 -7.39 1.93 1.03
N VAL A 97 -8.17 2.94 1.43
CA VAL A 97 -8.05 3.60 2.75
C VAL A 97 -8.98 3.00 3.81
N GLY A 98 -9.88 2.10 3.43
CA GLY A 98 -10.83 1.51 4.36
C GLY A 98 -11.80 0.52 3.70
N MET A 99 -12.67 -0.04 4.53
CA MET A 99 -13.81 -0.85 4.09
C MET A 99 -15.10 -0.23 4.62
N ASP A 100 -16.13 -0.17 3.78
CA ASP A 100 -17.51 0.09 4.18
C ASP A 100 -18.36 -1.16 3.89
N GLY A 101 -18.64 -1.93 4.94
CA GLY A 101 -19.26 -3.24 4.83
C GLY A 101 -18.46 -4.19 3.92
N ARG A 102 -18.99 -4.46 2.71
CA ARG A 102 -18.37 -5.34 1.70
C ARG A 102 -17.66 -4.58 0.57
N LEU A 103 -17.65 -3.25 0.62
CA LEU A 103 -17.04 -2.38 -0.38
C LEU A 103 -15.73 -1.83 0.15
N ALA A 104 -14.72 -1.77 -0.71
CA ALA A 104 -13.47 -1.08 -0.44
C ALA A 104 -13.64 0.42 -0.71
N ARG A 105 -13.05 1.25 0.15
CA ARG A 105 -12.95 2.69 -0.02
C ARG A 105 -11.64 3.00 -0.73
N LEU A 106 -11.69 3.32 -2.02
CA LEU A 106 -10.53 3.69 -2.82
C LEU A 106 -10.43 5.22 -2.87
N GLN A 107 -9.38 5.77 -2.26
CA GLN A 107 -9.03 7.18 -2.35
C GLN A 107 -8.38 7.45 -3.71
N LEU A 108 -9.07 8.22 -4.54
CA LEU A 108 -8.56 8.83 -5.77
C LEU A 108 -8.01 10.22 -5.43
N GLU A 109 -7.64 11.02 -6.43
CA GLU A 109 -7.05 12.35 -6.22
C GLU A 109 -7.92 13.26 -5.36
N ASP A 110 -9.18 13.47 -5.77
CA ASP A 110 -10.05 14.45 -5.12
C ASP A 110 -11.19 13.83 -4.31
N LEU A 111 -11.36 12.51 -4.36
CA LEU A 111 -12.53 11.85 -3.78
C LEU A 111 -12.29 10.39 -3.40
N VAL A 112 -13.18 9.87 -2.55
CA VAL A 112 -13.22 8.46 -2.18
C VAL A 112 -14.38 7.78 -2.89
N VAL A 113 -14.10 6.73 -3.66
CA VAL A 113 -15.13 5.86 -4.26
C VAL A 113 -15.28 4.55 -3.53
N HIS A 114 -16.48 3.98 -3.59
CA HIS A 114 -16.78 2.65 -3.08
C HIS A 114 -16.71 1.62 -4.21
N VAL A 115 -15.82 0.66 -4.10
CA VAL A 115 -15.53 -0.33 -5.14
C VAL A 115 -15.69 -1.74 -4.59
N LYS A 116 -16.26 -2.64 -5.38
CA LYS A 116 -16.25 -4.07 -5.02
C LYS A 116 -14.78 -4.55 -5.03
N PRO A 117 -14.29 -5.22 -3.98
CA PRO A 117 -12.90 -5.70 -3.93
C PRO A 117 -12.45 -6.49 -5.17
N ALA A 118 -13.34 -7.30 -5.76
CA ALA A 118 -13.04 -8.07 -6.98
C ALA A 118 -12.83 -7.22 -8.25
N ARG A 119 -13.07 -5.91 -8.21
CA ARG A 119 -12.80 -4.96 -9.29
C ARG A 119 -11.55 -4.12 -9.05
N LEU A 120 -10.85 -4.37 -7.93
CA LEU A 120 -9.58 -3.74 -7.62
C LEU A 120 -8.45 -4.68 -7.98
N THR A 121 -7.48 -4.15 -8.72
CA THR A 121 -6.25 -4.85 -9.04
C THR A 121 -5.10 -4.14 -8.31
N PRO A 122 -4.39 -4.81 -7.38
CA PRO A 122 -3.22 -4.24 -6.74
C PRO A 122 -2.13 -3.87 -7.76
N VAL A 123 -1.36 -2.83 -7.46
CA VAL A 123 -0.25 -2.37 -8.30
C VAL A 123 0.84 -1.78 -7.40
N ALA A 124 2.07 -1.69 -7.91
CA ALA A 124 3.15 -1.02 -7.17
C ALA A 124 2.77 0.44 -6.82
N PRO A 125 2.99 0.91 -5.58
CA PRO A 125 2.62 2.25 -5.17
C PRO A 125 3.20 3.37 -6.06
N VAL A 126 4.45 3.23 -6.52
CA VAL A 126 5.11 4.21 -7.39
C VAL A 126 4.39 4.36 -8.72
N VAL A 127 3.93 3.25 -9.30
CA VAL A 127 3.15 3.22 -10.54
C VAL A 127 1.79 3.88 -10.31
N ALA A 128 1.09 3.57 -9.22
CA ALA A 128 -0.19 4.20 -8.91
C ALA A 128 -0.07 5.72 -8.72
N LEU A 129 0.99 6.19 -8.07
CA LEU A 129 1.21 7.61 -7.81
C LEU A 129 1.61 8.38 -9.08
N LEU A 130 2.38 7.77 -9.98
CA LEU A 130 2.69 8.33 -11.29
C LEU A 130 1.45 8.43 -12.19
N LEU A 131 0.50 7.49 -12.05
CA LEU A 131 -0.72 7.43 -12.88
C LEU A 131 -1.96 8.00 -12.20
N PHE A 132 -1.84 8.56 -11.00
CA PHE A 132 -2.95 8.91 -10.12
C PHE A 132 -3.96 9.88 -10.74
N GLY A 133 -3.48 10.87 -11.50
CA GLY A 133 -4.30 11.87 -12.20
C GLY A 133 -4.22 11.77 -13.73
N VAL A 134 -3.59 10.73 -14.27
CA VAL A 134 -3.39 10.59 -15.72
C VAL A 134 -4.69 10.08 -16.36
N PRO A 135 -5.26 10.78 -17.36
CA PRO A 135 -6.51 10.36 -18.00
C PRO A 135 -6.28 9.19 -18.96
N LEU A 136 -6.22 7.96 -18.41
CA LEU A 136 -6.10 6.75 -19.22
C LEU A 136 -7.48 6.29 -19.73
N HIS A 137 -7.68 6.42 -21.04
CA HIS A 137 -8.90 6.01 -21.75
C HIS A 137 -8.94 4.50 -22.00
N ALA A 138 -10.12 3.89 -21.88
CA ALA A 138 -10.32 2.46 -22.07
C ALA A 138 -10.29 1.97 -23.54
N SER A 139 -9.84 2.79 -24.50
CA SER A 139 -9.37 2.22 -25.78
C SER A 139 -8.15 1.31 -25.55
N MET A 140 -7.44 1.50 -24.42
CA MET A 140 -6.42 0.60 -23.92
C MET A 140 -7.08 -0.64 -23.28
N THR A 141 -6.61 -1.83 -23.66
CA THR A 141 -7.03 -3.09 -23.03
C THR A 141 -6.44 -3.21 -21.62
N ARG A 142 -7.00 -4.08 -20.78
CA ARG A 142 -6.43 -4.38 -19.46
C ARG A 142 -5.01 -4.93 -19.54
N ASP A 143 -4.74 -5.74 -20.56
CA ASP A 143 -3.41 -6.29 -20.81
C ASP A 143 -2.45 -5.16 -21.19
N GLY A 144 -2.84 -4.27 -22.10
CA GLY A 144 -2.02 -3.11 -22.46
C GLY A 144 -1.76 -2.16 -21.29
N LEU A 145 -2.73 -2.01 -20.38
CA LEU A 145 -2.53 -1.25 -19.14
C LEU A 145 -1.51 -1.94 -18.22
N THR A 146 -1.58 -3.27 -18.11
CA THR A 146 -0.65 -4.07 -17.30
C THR A 146 0.76 -4.04 -17.88
N ASP A 147 0.90 -4.07 -19.21
CA ASP A 147 2.17 -3.92 -19.90
C ASP A 147 2.77 -2.53 -19.67
N MET A 148 1.93 -1.49 -19.73
CA MET A 148 2.33 -0.12 -19.39
C MET A 148 2.81 -0.01 -17.94
N GLN A 149 2.06 -0.58 -16.97
CA GLN A 149 2.44 -0.59 -15.55
C GLN A 149 3.77 -1.32 -15.32
N THR A 150 3.95 -2.46 -15.97
CA THR A 150 5.18 -3.25 -15.93
C THR A 150 6.34 -2.48 -16.53
N THR A 151 6.13 -1.81 -17.66
CA THR A 151 7.15 -0.98 -18.32
C THR A 151 7.58 0.19 -17.43
N ILE A 152 6.64 0.86 -16.78
CA ILE A 152 6.93 1.96 -15.84
C ILE A 152 7.79 1.44 -14.70
N LEU A 153 7.40 0.32 -14.08
CA LEU A 153 8.14 -0.24 -12.95
C LEU A 153 9.54 -0.70 -13.38
N ALA A 154 9.66 -1.40 -14.51
CA ALA A 154 10.94 -1.84 -15.05
C ALA A 154 11.88 -0.65 -15.33
N ARG A 155 11.40 0.43 -15.94
CA ARG A 155 12.18 1.65 -16.18
C ARG A 155 12.71 2.31 -14.90
N ILE A 156 12.06 2.08 -13.76
CA ILE A 156 12.52 2.60 -12.45
C ILE A 156 13.51 1.64 -11.80
N LEU A 157 13.17 0.34 -11.77
CA LEU A 157 13.91 -0.64 -10.97
C LEU A 157 15.16 -1.17 -11.66
N ASP A 158 15.07 -1.53 -12.94
CA ASP A 158 16.11 -2.32 -13.63
C ASP A 158 16.57 -1.67 -14.94
N GLY A 159 15.74 -0.82 -15.53
CA GLY A 159 15.84 -0.39 -16.92
C GLY A 159 15.04 -1.29 -17.86
N THR A 160 15.17 -1.03 -19.15
CA THR A 160 14.56 -1.85 -20.22
C THR A 160 15.60 -2.18 -21.29
N ASP A 161 15.28 -3.06 -22.21
CA ASP A 161 16.16 -3.36 -23.35
C ASP A 161 16.55 -2.07 -24.10
N GLY A 162 17.81 -1.66 -23.94
CA GLY A 162 18.37 -0.46 -24.56
C GLY A 162 18.27 0.85 -23.77
N ALA A 163 17.70 0.85 -22.55
CA ALA A 163 17.67 2.05 -21.70
C ALA A 163 17.96 1.71 -20.22
N PRO A 164 18.87 2.43 -19.54
CA PRO A 164 19.14 2.22 -18.13
C PRO A 164 17.92 2.58 -17.27
N ALA A 165 17.89 2.08 -16.03
CA ALA A 165 16.95 2.55 -15.03
C ALA A 165 17.04 4.07 -14.86
N SER A 166 15.93 4.70 -14.51
CA SER A 166 15.84 6.15 -14.35
C SER A 166 14.93 6.53 -13.18
N ASN A 167 15.28 7.62 -12.51
CA ASN A 167 14.41 8.33 -11.58
C ASN A 167 13.83 9.63 -12.18
N ASP A 168 14.07 9.90 -13.46
CA ASP A 168 13.51 11.06 -14.18
C ASP A 168 12.13 10.74 -14.72
N ILE A 169 11.10 11.39 -14.17
CA ILE A 169 9.68 11.12 -14.49
C ILE A 169 9.38 11.24 -16.00
N PRO A 170 9.82 12.30 -16.71
CA PRO A 170 9.69 12.39 -18.16
C PRO A 170 10.29 11.19 -18.91
N THR A 171 11.49 10.76 -18.54
CA THR A 171 12.13 9.58 -19.14
C THR A 171 11.33 8.30 -18.87
N ILE A 172 10.88 8.10 -17.62
CA ILE A 172 10.09 6.92 -17.22
C ILE A 172 8.78 6.84 -18.00
N LEU A 173 8.07 7.95 -18.17
CA LEU A 173 6.74 7.99 -18.79
C LEU A 173 6.76 8.26 -20.30
N ASN A 174 7.93 8.44 -20.89
CA ASN A 174 8.08 8.74 -22.31
C ASN A 174 7.38 7.69 -23.20
N GLY A 175 6.52 8.17 -24.10
CA GLY A 175 5.72 7.33 -25.01
C GLY A 175 4.56 6.58 -24.35
N LEU A 176 4.39 6.67 -23.02
CA LEU A 176 3.30 6.04 -22.26
C LEU A 176 2.24 7.04 -21.83
N VAL A 177 2.66 8.26 -21.50
CA VAL A 177 1.78 9.35 -21.05
C VAL A 177 1.99 10.57 -21.95
N GLN A 178 0.90 11.28 -22.27
CA GLN A 178 0.97 12.51 -23.06
C GLN A 178 1.69 13.60 -22.26
N PRO A 179 2.55 14.42 -22.90
CA PRO A 179 3.28 15.48 -22.20
C PRO A 179 2.41 16.47 -21.42
N SER A 180 1.17 16.72 -21.87
CA SER A 180 0.20 17.59 -21.19
C SER A 180 -0.32 17.00 -19.88
N ASP A 181 -0.30 15.67 -19.76
CA ASP A 181 -0.85 14.93 -18.62
C ASP A 181 0.25 14.41 -17.69
N MET A 182 1.51 14.73 -18.00
CA MET A 182 2.67 14.24 -17.29
C MET A 182 2.72 14.83 -15.88
N PRO A 183 2.80 14.01 -14.83
CA PRO A 183 2.91 14.52 -13.48
C PRO A 183 4.28 15.19 -13.27
N ALA A 184 4.31 16.23 -12.44
CA ALA A 184 5.56 16.86 -12.04
C ALA A 184 6.05 16.28 -10.71
N GLY A 185 7.35 16.00 -10.61
CA GLY A 185 7.95 15.45 -9.38
C GLY A 185 7.72 16.31 -8.13
N ARG A 186 7.61 17.64 -8.29
CA ARG A 186 7.30 18.58 -7.21
C ARG A 186 5.87 18.49 -6.65
N TRP A 187 4.98 17.77 -7.33
CA TRP A 187 3.59 17.65 -6.88
C TRP A 187 3.53 16.88 -5.57
N THR A 188 2.73 17.41 -4.65
CA THR A 188 2.52 16.81 -3.34
C THR A 188 1.41 15.78 -3.40
N ARG A 189 1.66 14.60 -2.83
CA ARG A 189 0.68 13.50 -2.71
C ARG A 189 0.44 13.20 -1.24
N SER A 190 -0.78 12.78 -0.94
CA SER A 190 -1.18 12.33 0.40
C SER A 190 -1.54 10.86 0.34
N TRP A 191 -0.93 10.06 1.20
CA TRP A 191 -1.05 8.60 1.17
C TRP A 191 -0.90 8.03 2.58
N ILE A 192 -1.56 6.89 2.84
CA ILE A 192 -1.39 6.17 4.10
C ILE A 192 -0.12 5.32 4.00
N ASP A 193 0.80 5.48 4.94
CA ASP A 193 1.95 4.58 5.04
C ASP A 193 1.47 3.16 5.37
N SER A 194 1.84 2.19 4.53
CA SER A 194 1.36 0.81 4.60
C SER A 194 1.71 0.13 5.93
N ARG A 195 2.90 0.44 6.47
CA ARG A 195 3.47 -0.16 7.70
C ARG A 195 2.99 0.49 8.98
N THR A 196 2.70 1.78 8.96
CA THR A 196 2.35 2.53 10.19
C THR A 196 0.88 2.90 10.27
N GLY A 197 0.21 3.01 9.12
CA GLY A 197 -1.15 3.52 9.04
C GLY A 197 -1.27 5.04 9.15
N ASP A 198 -0.15 5.74 9.29
CA ASP A 198 -0.12 7.19 9.38
C ASP A 198 -0.41 7.83 8.02
N GLN A 199 -1.13 8.96 8.03
CA GLN A 199 -1.25 9.79 6.83
C GLN A 199 0.07 10.52 6.60
N CYS A 200 0.66 10.33 5.42
CA CYS A 200 1.89 10.96 5.00
C CYS A 200 1.65 11.92 3.83
N THR A 201 2.46 12.97 3.75
CA THR A 201 2.42 13.95 2.67
C THR A 201 3.83 14.15 2.15
N PHE A 202 4.05 13.90 0.85
CA PHE A 202 5.39 13.89 0.26
C PHE A 202 5.35 14.38 -1.20
N GLN A 203 6.51 14.77 -1.72
CA GLN A 203 6.64 15.05 -3.15
C GLN A 203 6.72 13.75 -3.94
N LEU A 204 6.09 13.72 -5.12
CA LEU A 204 6.09 12.56 -6.01
C LEU A 204 7.52 12.11 -6.37
N GLN A 205 8.46 13.05 -6.51
CA GLN A 205 9.85 12.73 -6.81
C GLN A 205 10.49 11.84 -5.74
N ASN A 206 10.20 12.07 -4.44
CA ASN A 206 10.77 11.28 -3.35
C ASN A 206 10.40 9.80 -3.45
N VAL A 207 9.19 9.52 -3.92
CA VAL A 207 8.70 8.18 -4.16
C VAL A 207 9.42 7.50 -5.32
N VAL A 208 9.64 8.21 -6.41
CA VAL A 208 10.38 7.70 -7.57
C VAL A 208 11.84 7.47 -7.21
N ASP A 209 12.46 8.39 -6.47
CA ASP A 209 13.83 8.27 -5.99
C ASP A 209 13.99 7.10 -5.02
N TYR A 210 13.04 6.91 -4.10
CA TYR A 210 13.04 5.75 -3.20
C TYR A 210 12.95 4.45 -4.00
N ALA A 211 12.01 4.33 -4.93
CA ALA A 211 11.87 3.14 -5.75
C ALA A 211 13.13 2.85 -6.59
N PHE A 212 13.76 3.88 -7.16
CA PHE A 212 15.00 3.75 -7.90
C PHE A 212 16.18 3.30 -7.01
N VAL A 213 16.40 3.97 -5.88
CA VAL A 213 17.57 3.74 -5.02
C VAL A 213 17.42 2.50 -4.14
N VAL A 214 16.26 2.32 -3.50
CA VAL A 214 16.03 1.31 -2.48
C VAL A 214 15.46 0.04 -3.10
N ASP A 215 14.36 0.14 -3.84
CA ASP A 215 13.69 -1.04 -4.41
C ASP A 215 14.47 -1.58 -5.61
N GLY A 216 14.96 -0.70 -6.49
CA GLY A 216 15.78 -1.03 -7.66
C GLY A 216 17.26 -1.21 -7.36
N ASN A 217 17.69 -0.88 -6.12
CA ASN A 217 19.10 -0.92 -5.70
C ASN A 217 20.05 -0.20 -6.68
N GLN A 218 19.58 0.89 -7.31
CA GLN A 218 20.33 1.53 -8.38
C GLN A 218 21.51 2.38 -7.86
N PRO A 219 22.59 2.50 -8.65
CA PRO A 219 23.68 3.42 -8.33
C PRO A 219 23.18 4.86 -8.30
N ALA A 220 23.44 5.58 -7.20
CA ALA A 220 22.99 6.95 -7.01
C ALA A 220 24.05 7.78 -6.26
N PRO A 221 24.13 9.11 -6.54
CA PRO A 221 24.97 10.01 -5.76
C PRO A 221 24.61 9.97 -4.27
N THR A 222 25.62 10.12 -3.40
CA THR A 222 25.44 10.08 -1.94
C THR A 222 24.36 11.05 -1.45
N ALA A 223 24.27 12.24 -2.04
CA ALA A 223 23.25 13.23 -1.69
C ALA A 223 21.81 12.68 -1.89
N LEU A 224 21.56 11.97 -3.00
CA LEU A 224 20.26 11.37 -3.29
C LEU A 224 19.97 10.23 -2.31
N ARG A 225 20.95 9.37 -2.04
CA ARG A 225 20.84 8.28 -1.05
C ARG A 225 20.55 8.76 0.36
N LEU A 226 21.06 9.93 0.73
CA LEU A 226 20.75 10.55 2.02
C LEU A 226 19.36 11.17 2.01
N SER A 227 18.89 11.72 0.89
CA SER A 227 17.57 12.35 0.82
C SER A 227 16.39 11.37 0.86
N VAL A 228 16.57 10.13 0.36
CA VAL A 228 15.53 9.09 0.46
C VAL A 228 15.36 8.68 1.92
N GLY A 229 14.14 8.77 2.42
CA GLY A 229 13.86 8.46 3.82
C GLY A 229 13.78 6.96 4.11
N PRO A 230 13.48 6.58 5.37
CA PRO A 230 13.44 5.19 5.80
C PRO A 230 12.26 4.39 5.24
N SER A 231 11.27 5.08 4.65
CA SER A 231 10.18 4.46 3.92
C SER A 231 9.80 5.32 2.73
N PHE A 232 9.13 4.68 1.79
CA PHE A 232 8.55 5.26 0.58
C PHE A 232 7.75 6.56 0.82
N TYR A 233 7.15 6.71 2.01
CA TYR A 233 6.22 7.79 2.34
C TYR A 233 6.82 8.87 3.25
N ARG A 234 8.09 8.74 3.65
CA ARG A 234 8.75 9.65 4.60
C ARG A 234 10.03 10.21 4.00
N VAL A 235 10.25 11.50 4.21
CA VAL A 235 11.50 12.17 3.85
C VAL A 235 12.46 12.10 5.04
N GLN A 236 13.77 12.05 4.79
CA GLN A 236 14.75 12.12 5.87
C GLN A 236 14.58 13.46 6.64
N GLY A 237 14.29 13.38 7.94
CA GLY A 237 14.08 14.56 8.81
C GLY A 237 12.62 14.85 9.20
N ASP A 238 11.63 14.13 8.67
CA ASP A 238 10.25 14.19 9.18
C ASP A 238 10.19 13.50 10.55
N SER A 239 10.31 14.31 11.60
CA SER A 239 9.94 13.88 12.94
C SER A 239 8.41 13.85 13.00
N ALA A 240 7.85 12.68 13.28
CA ALA A 240 6.41 12.51 13.47
C ALA A 240 5.87 13.61 14.41
N PRO A 241 4.68 14.18 14.16
CA PRO A 241 4.10 15.12 15.10
C PRO A 241 3.95 14.39 16.44
N ARG A 242 4.69 14.86 17.45
CA ARG A 242 4.52 14.43 18.83
C ARG A 242 3.03 14.54 19.15
N ALA A 243 2.41 13.43 19.55
CA ALA A 243 1.06 13.41 20.07
C ALA A 243 0.96 14.47 21.19
N GLY A 244 0.39 15.62 20.84
CA GLY A 244 0.26 16.76 21.71
C GLY A 244 -0.81 16.46 22.75
N ALA A 245 -0.33 16.19 23.96
CA ALA A 245 -0.97 16.36 25.26
C ALA A 245 -2.51 16.48 25.27
N ALA A 246 -3.13 15.48 25.89
CA ALA A 246 -4.46 15.59 26.48
C ALA A 246 -4.58 16.91 27.27
N ASN A 247 -5.40 17.84 26.77
CA ASN A 247 -5.82 18.99 27.54
C ASN A 247 -6.88 18.52 28.56
N SER A 248 -6.39 18.20 29.76
CA SER A 248 -7.19 18.22 30.97
C SER A 248 -7.34 19.68 31.43
N ARG A 249 -8.55 20.23 31.35
CA ARG A 249 -9.03 21.36 32.17
C ARG A 249 -10.52 21.08 32.42
N ARG A 250 -10.83 20.59 33.62
CA ARG A 250 -11.43 21.33 34.75
C ARG A 250 -12.85 21.77 34.45
#